data_AF-A0A2I0VTS6-F1
#
_entry.id   AF-A0A2I0VTS6-F1
#
_cell.length_a   1.000
_cell.length_b   1.000
_cell.length_c   1.000
_cell.angle_alpha   90.00
_cell.angle_beta   90.00
_cell.angle_gamma   90.00
#
_symmetry.space_group_name_H-M   'P 1'
#
loop_
_entity.id
_entity.type
_entity.pdbx_description
1 polymer ?
#
loop_
_entity_poly.entity_id
_entity_poly.type
_entity_poly.pdbx_seq_one_letter_code
_entity_poly.pdbx_strand_id
1 'polypeptide(L)'
;MAICSAWLSVLPKGKRKRLKGIFKSKPRTPAEIVRQTRDLLVYIDMKSNTHDGKREEKIAELCKLIRELKSLLYGDSEAEPVPEVCAQLTKEFFRENTLRLLIICLPKLNLEAQKDATQVVANLQRQPVHSRLIASDYLEANKDLLGILISGYNNMDIALHYGAMLRECIRHQSIARSVLESEHMKKFFDYLQLPNFDIASDVFATFRVN
;
A
#
# COMPACT_ATOMS: atom_id res chain seq x y z
N MET A 1 -54.90 1.22 -6.18
CA MET A 1 -53.70 2.10 -6.21
C MET A 1 -53.96 3.23 -7.19
N ALA A 2 -54.81 4.18 -6.78
CA ALA A 2 -55.25 5.31 -7.58
C ALA A 2 -55.04 6.59 -6.77
N ILE A 3 -54.97 7.71 -7.48
CA ILE A 3 -54.72 9.09 -7.05
C ILE A 3 -53.24 9.47 -7.10
N CYS A 4 -52.78 9.96 -8.25
CA CYS A 4 -52.77 11.41 -8.48
C CYS A 4 -52.41 11.69 -9.95
N SER A 5 -53.44 11.74 -10.78
CA SER A 5 -53.37 12.20 -12.17
C SER A 5 -53.83 13.66 -12.23
N ALA A 6 -52.90 14.58 -12.43
CA ALA A 6 -53.07 15.87 -13.10
C ALA A 6 -51.79 16.69 -12.90
N TRP A 7 -51.49 17.58 -13.84
CA TRP A 7 -50.28 18.42 -13.94
C TRP A 7 -49.10 17.80 -14.69
N LEU A 8 -49.34 17.46 -15.96
CA LEU A 8 -48.30 17.57 -16.99
C LEU A 8 -48.96 17.70 -18.37
N SER A 9 -49.64 18.82 -18.57
CA SER A 9 -49.98 19.31 -19.90
C SER A 9 -49.62 20.79 -19.98
N VAL A 10 -48.64 21.07 -20.84
CA VAL A 10 -48.16 22.36 -21.38
C VAL A 10 -46.68 22.54 -21.07
N LEU A 11 -45.82 22.10 -22.00
CA LEU A 11 -44.50 22.67 -22.29
C LEU A 11 -44.03 22.14 -23.68
N PRO A 12 -43.32 22.95 -24.50
CA PRO A 12 -43.16 22.73 -25.94
C PRO A 12 -42.14 21.63 -26.32
N LYS A 13 -42.32 21.09 -27.53
CA LYS A 13 -41.44 20.11 -28.18
C LYS A 13 -40.01 20.65 -28.33
N GLY A 14 -39.06 20.08 -27.59
CA GLY A 14 -37.63 20.31 -27.81
C GLY A 14 -36.74 19.55 -26.83
N LYS A 15 -35.84 18.72 -27.36
CA LYS A 15 -34.75 17.99 -26.66
C LYS A 15 -35.14 16.77 -25.81
N ARG A 16 -35.39 15.63 -26.47
CA ARG A 16 -35.09 14.31 -25.88
C ARG A 16 -33.57 14.09 -25.88
N LYS A 17 -32.87 14.65 -24.89
CA LYS A 17 -31.56 14.11 -24.50
C LYS A 17 -31.83 12.81 -23.73
N ARG A 18 -31.32 11.68 -24.25
CA ARG A 18 -31.22 10.41 -23.51
C ARG A 18 -30.51 10.68 -22.19
N LEU A 19 -31.25 10.71 -21.09
CA LEU A 19 -30.69 10.52 -19.76
C LEU A 19 -30.20 9.06 -19.69
N LYS A 20 -28.96 8.82 -20.14
CA LYS A 20 -28.21 7.67 -19.68
C LYS A 20 -27.89 7.95 -18.21
N GLY A 21 -28.75 7.46 -17.32
CA GLY A 21 -28.43 7.34 -15.90
C GLY A 21 -27.20 6.45 -15.80
N ILE A 22 -26.04 7.08 -15.60
CA ILE A 22 -24.83 6.41 -15.16
C ILE A 22 -25.15 5.98 -13.75
N PHE A 23 -25.45 4.70 -13.55
CA PHE A 23 -25.44 4.08 -12.23
C PHE A 23 -24.04 4.34 -11.66
N LYS A 24 -23.90 5.37 -10.81
CA LYS A 24 -22.69 5.54 -10.02
C LYS A 24 -22.60 4.30 -9.13
N SER A 25 -21.58 3.47 -9.35
CA SER A 25 -21.30 2.34 -8.48
C SER A 25 -21.18 2.87 -7.04
N LYS A 26 -21.72 2.12 -6.08
CA LYS A 26 -21.61 2.44 -4.66
C LYS A 26 -20.13 2.70 -4.34
N PRO A 27 -19.78 3.78 -3.61
CA PRO A 27 -18.40 4.02 -3.20
C PRO A 27 -17.90 2.82 -2.41
N ARG A 28 -16.69 2.35 -2.75
CA ARG A 28 -16.06 1.21 -2.07
C ARG A 28 -15.70 1.60 -0.65
N THR A 29 -15.97 0.68 0.28
CA THR A 29 -15.52 0.80 1.66
C THR A 29 -14.01 0.52 1.76
N PRO A 30 -13.33 1.01 2.82
CA PRO A 30 -11.91 0.72 3.04
C PRO A 30 -11.60 -0.78 3.01
N ALA A 31 -12.44 -1.62 3.64
CA ALA A 31 -12.27 -3.07 3.65
C ALA A 31 -12.40 -3.69 2.24
N GLU A 32 -13.32 -3.20 1.41
CA GLU A 32 -13.44 -3.67 0.02
C GLU A 32 -12.22 -3.30 -0.82
N ILE A 33 -11.65 -2.12 -0.63
CA ILE A 33 -10.42 -1.68 -1.32
C ILE A 33 -9.26 -2.61 -0.91
N VAL A 34 -9.04 -2.82 0.39
CA VAL A 34 -7.96 -3.70 0.88
C VAL A 34 -8.12 -5.13 0.37
N ARG A 35 -9.35 -5.66 0.38
CA ARG A 35 -9.63 -7.01 -0.15
C ARG A 35 -9.30 -7.11 -1.64
N GLN A 36 -9.74 -6.14 -2.44
CA GLN A 36 -9.43 -6.09 -3.89
C GLN A 36 -7.91 -6.00 -4.12
N THR A 37 -7.22 -5.14 -3.37
CA THR A 37 -5.75 -5.03 -3.42
C THR A 37 -5.09 -6.38 -3.11
N ARG A 38 -5.54 -7.06 -2.05
CA ARG A 38 -5.01 -8.36 -1.64
C ARG A 38 -5.24 -9.44 -2.70
N ASP A 39 -6.44 -9.52 -3.27
CA ASP A 39 -6.77 -10.52 -4.29
C ASP A 39 -5.86 -10.39 -5.53
N LEU A 40 -5.57 -9.16 -5.95
CA LEU A 40 -4.63 -8.89 -7.04
C LEU A 40 -3.19 -9.22 -6.66
N LEU A 41 -2.76 -8.88 -5.44
CA LEU A 41 -1.44 -9.21 -4.95
C LEU A 41 -1.22 -10.73 -4.92
N VAL A 42 -2.19 -11.50 -4.42
CA VAL A 42 -2.14 -12.97 -4.42
C VAL A 42 -2.05 -13.50 -5.85
N TYR A 43 -2.86 -12.98 -6.77
CA TYR A 43 -2.82 -13.40 -8.18
C TYR A 43 -1.44 -13.15 -8.82
N ILE A 44 -0.88 -11.95 -8.60
CA ILE A 44 0.43 -11.55 -9.12
C ILE A 44 1.56 -12.35 -8.47
N ASP A 45 1.38 -12.74 -7.20
CA ASP A 45 2.36 -13.54 -6.49
C ASP A 45 2.43 -14.98 -7.00
N MET A 46 1.29 -15.64 -7.12
CA MET A 46 1.19 -17.03 -7.59
C MET A 46 1.62 -17.22 -9.05
N LYS A 47 1.44 -16.19 -9.91
CA LYS A 47 1.74 -16.26 -11.35
C LYS A 47 3.01 -15.51 -11.75
N SER A 48 4.09 -15.65 -10.98
CA SER A 48 5.34 -14.93 -11.25
C SER A 48 5.97 -15.25 -12.61
N ASN A 49 5.71 -16.43 -13.18
CA ASN A 49 6.44 -16.95 -14.35
C ASN A 49 5.63 -16.94 -15.66
N THR A 50 4.38 -16.47 -15.65
CA THR A 50 3.54 -16.41 -16.86
C THR A 50 3.39 -14.96 -17.30
N HIS A 51 4.14 -14.57 -18.32
CA HIS A 51 3.94 -13.29 -19.02
C HIS A 51 2.78 -13.44 -20.02
N ASP A 52 1.56 -13.22 -19.55
CA ASP A 52 0.38 -13.11 -20.39
C ASP A 52 -0.28 -11.73 -20.22
N GLY A 53 -1.06 -11.30 -21.23
CA GLY A 53 -1.73 -9.99 -21.19
C GLY A 53 -2.71 -9.83 -20.01
N LYS A 54 -3.20 -10.93 -19.45
CA LYS A 54 -4.07 -10.92 -18.27
C LYS A 54 -3.29 -10.52 -17.02
N ARG A 55 -2.04 -10.93 -16.88
CA ARG A 55 -1.16 -10.50 -15.77
C ARG A 55 -0.87 -9.01 -15.84
N GLU A 56 -0.61 -8.47 -17.02
CA GLU A 56 -0.37 -7.04 -17.22
C GLU A 56 -1.60 -6.20 -16.87
N GLU A 57 -2.79 -6.66 -17.28
CA GLU A 57 -4.07 -6.04 -16.90
C GLU A 57 -4.23 -6.01 -15.37
N LYS A 58 -3.91 -7.10 -14.68
CA LYS A 58 -4.00 -7.20 -13.21
C LYS A 58 -2.99 -6.32 -12.49
N ILE A 59 -1.77 -6.17 -13.03
CA ILE A 59 -0.79 -5.22 -12.50
C ILE A 59 -1.27 -3.79 -12.69
N ALA A 60 -1.83 -3.45 -13.86
CA ALA A 60 -2.38 -2.12 -14.12
C ALA A 60 -3.55 -1.78 -13.18
N GLU A 61 -4.41 -2.76 -12.87
CA GLU A 61 -5.49 -2.64 -11.88
C GLU A 61 -4.92 -2.41 -10.47
N LEU A 62 -3.90 -3.17 -10.07
CA LEU A 62 -3.23 -3.01 -8.79
C LEU A 62 -2.58 -1.63 -8.64
N CYS A 63 -1.93 -1.12 -9.68
CA CYS A 63 -1.32 0.22 -9.68
C CYS A 63 -2.37 1.32 -9.41
N LYS A 64 -3.58 1.19 -9.97
CA LYS A 64 -4.69 2.14 -9.69
C LYS A 64 -5.14 2.07 -8.25
N LEU A 65 -5.27 0.86 -7.68
CA LEU A 65 -5.63 0.69 -6.27
C LEU A 65 -4.56 1.23 -5.33
N ILE A 66 -3.27 1.06 -5.64
CA ILE A 66 -2.18 1.62 -4.83
C ILE A 66 -2.25 3.15 -4.79
N ARG A 67 -2.57 3.80 -5.93
CA ARG A 67 -2.78 5.25 -5.98
C ARG A 67 -3.97 5.70 -5.15
N GLU A 68 -5.07 4.97 -5.20
CA GLU A 68 -6.26 5.23 -4.37
C GLU A 68 -5.98 5.03 -2.88
N LEU A 69 -5.23 3.99 -2.51
CA LEU A 69 -4.79 3.78 -1.13
C LEU A 69 -3.92 4.94 -0.65
N LYS A 70 -2.99 5.41 -1.49
CA LYS A 70 -2.16 6.57 -1.19
C LYS A 70 -3.01 7.83 -0.99
N SER A 71 -3.96 8.13 -1.88
CA SER A 71 -4.82 9.31 -1.74
C SER A 71 -5.69 9.24 -0.48
N LEU A 72 -6.16 8.05 -0.07
CA LEU A 72 -6.89 7.88 1.18
C LEU A 72 -6.02 8.14 2.42
N LEU A 73 -4.73 7.77 2.37
CA LEU A 73 -3.81 7.86 3.50
C LEU A 73 -3.11 9.23 3.63
N TYR A 74 -2.96 9.96 2.52
CA TYR A 74 -2.27 11.25 2.48
C TYR A 74 -3.16 12.43 2.11
N GLY A 75 -4.40 12.18 1.67
CA GLY A 75 -5.23 13.18 1.02
C GLY A 75 -4.82 13.43 -0.44
N ASP A 76 -5.53 14.34 -1.08
CA ASP A 76 -5.24 14.87 -2.40
C ASP A 76 -5.51 16.40 -2.44
N SER A 77 -5.59 17.00 -3.62
CA SER A 77 -5.85 18.45 -3.74
C SER A 77 -7.25 18.86 -3.28
N GLU A 78 -8.18 17.91 -3.15
CA GLU A 78 -9.60 18.15 -2.88
C GLU A 78 -9.99 17.76 -1.45
N ALA A 79 -9.31 16.77 -0.85
CA ALA A 79 -9.67 16.24 0.45
C ALA A 79 -8.46 15.84 1.31
N GLU A 80 -8.52 16.23 2.58
CA GLU A 80 -7.62 15.75 3.63
C GLU A 80 -7.91 14.29 4.02
N PRO A 81 -6.91 13.52 4.50
CA PRO A 81 -7.10 12.14 4.91
C PRO A 81 -8.03 12.06 6.13
N VAL A 82 -9.05 11.20 6.04
CA VAL A 82 -10.00 10.99 7.14
C VAL A 82 -9.41 9.99 8.14
N PRO A 83 -9.23 10.35 9.43
CA PRO A 83 -8.56 9.49 10.42
C PRO A 83 -9.19 8.10 10.57
N GLU A 84 -10.52 8.02 10.55
CA GLU A 84 -11.24 6.74 10.67
C GLU A 84 -11.02 5.83 9.47
N VAL A 85 -10.94 6.41 8.26
CA VAL A 85 -10.63 5.66 7.04
C VAL A 85 -9.21 5.11 7.09
N CYS A 86 -8.24 5.93 7.49
CA CYS A 86 -6.85 5.52 7.64
C CYS A 86 -6.70 4.41 8.69
N ALA A 87 -7.38 4.55 9.83
CA ALA A 87 -7.39 3.55 10.88
C ALA A 87 -8.00 2.22 10.40
N GLN A 88 -9.08 2.27 9.63
CA GLN A 88 -9.70 1.07 9.07
C GLN A 88 -8.80 0.40 8.02
N LEU A 89 -8.22 1.16 7.09
CA LEU A 89 -7.25 0.63 6.12
C LEU A 89 -6.11 -0.10 6.83
N THR A 90 -5.55 0.51 7.88
CA THR A 90 -4.46 -0.06 8.68
C THR A 90 -4.85 -1.39 9.32
N LYS A 91 -6.01 -1.44 9.99
CA LYS A 91 -6.52 -2.70 10.59
C LYS A 91 -6.66 -3.80 9.54
N GLU A 92 -7.28 -3.50 8.40
CA GLU A 92 -7.54 -4.50 7.34
C GLU A 92 -6.24 -4.97 6.67
N PHE A 93 -5.28 -4.07 6.46
CA PHE A 93 -3.97 -4.43 5.88
C PHE A 93 -3.20 -5.41 6.76
N PHE A 94 -3.24 -5.20 8.08
CA PHE A 94 -2.52 -6.05 9.04
C PHE A 94 -3.28 -7.36 9.30
N ARG A 95 -4.60 -7.31 9.41
CA ARG A 95 -5.44 -8.49 9.66
C ARG A 95 -5.24 -9.59 8.62
N GLU A 96 -5.17 -9.23 7.34
CA GLU A 96 -5.13 -10.18 6.23
C GLU A 96 -3.72 -10.40 5.65
N ASN A 97 -2.67 -9.90 6.32
CA ASN A 97 -1.27 -9.91 5.86
C ASN A 97 -1.08 -9.25 4.47
N THR A 98 -1.94 -8.30 4.10
CA THR A 98 -1.86 -7.58 2.83
C THR A 98 -0.58 -6.73 2.76
N LEU A 99 -0.10 -6.19 3.89
CA LEU A 99 1.14 -5.42 3.96
C LEU A 99 2.33 -6.25 3.47
N ARG A 100 2.46 -7.49 3.95
CA ARG A 100 3.51 -8.43 3.52
C ARG A 100 3.44 -8.65 2.01
N LEU A 101 2.25 -8.95 1.49
CA LEU A 101 2.08 -9.23 0.06
C LEU A 101 2.46 -8.02 -0.80
N LEU A 102 2.12 -6.81 -0.36
CA LEU A 102 2.51 -5.58 -1.05
C LEU A 102 4.04 -5.41 -1.09
N ILE A 103 4.73 -5.71 0.01
CA ILE A 103 6.20 -5.69 0.08
C ILE A 103 6.82 -6.73 -0.85
N ILE A 104 6.32 -7.98 -0.86
CA ILE A 104 6.82 -9.07 -1.71
C ILE A 104 6.61 -8.76 -3.20
N CYS A 105 5.47 -8.17 -3.55
CA CYS A 105 5.14 -7.85 -4.94
C CYS A 105 5.75 -6.52 -5.43
N LEU A 106 6.41 -5.74 -4.58
CA LEU A 106 7.02 -4.47 -4.94
C LEU A 106 7.89 -4.53 -6.22
N PRO A 107 8.79 -5.52 -6.42
CA PRO A 107 9.62 -5.60 -7.63
C PRO A 107 8.82 -5.84 -8.92
N LYS A 108 7.55 -6.27 -8.80
CA LYS A 108 6.67 -6.60 -9.93
C LYS A 108 5.89 -5.37 -10.43
N LEU A 109 5.98 -4.25 -9.71
CA LEU A 109 5.30 -2.99 -10.01
C LEU A 109 6.17 -2.08 -10.88
N ASN A 110 5.54 -1.13 -11.57
CA ASN A 110 6.28 -0.06 -12.26
C ASN A 110 6.83 0.98 -11.27
N LEU A 111 7.77 1.82 -11.72
CA LEU A 111 8.50 2.77 -10.86
C LEU A 111 7.58 3.72 -10.06
N GLU A 112 6.49 4.19 -10.66
CA GLU A 112 5.54 5.08 -9.99
C GLU A 112 4.77 4.33 -8.89
N ALA A 113 4.28 3.12 -9.19
CA ALA A 113 3.59 2.29 -8.22
C ALA A 113 4.51 1.79 -7.10
N GLN A 114 5.81 1.59 -7.36
CA GLN A 114 6.80 1.28 -6.31
C GLN A 114 6.93 2.44 -5.32
N LYS A 115 7.00 3.68 -5.80
CA LYS A 115 7.02 4.89 -4.96
C LYS A 115 5.74 5.01 -4.14
N ASP A 116 4.58 4.86 -4.77
CA ASP A 116 3.30 4.96 -4.09
C ASP A 116 3.12 3.83 -3.05
N ALA A 117 3.47 2.59 -3.39
CA ALA A 117 3.44 1.46 -2.46
C ALA A 117 4.36 1.67 -1.26
N THR A 118 5.54 2.27 -1.47
CA THR A 118 6.46 2.62 -0.38
C THR A 118 5.84 3.63 0.59
N GLN A 119 5.17 4.65 0.05
CA GLN A 119 4.47 5.64 0.88
C GLN A 119 3.29 5.02 1.63
N VAL A 120 2.49 4.17 0.96
CA VAL A 120 1.41 3.41 1.60
C VAL A 120 1.96 2.57 2.76
N VAL A 121 2.99 1.75 2.52
CA VAL A 121 3.59 0.89 3.55
C VAL A 121 4.17 1.72 4.71
N ALA A 122 4.84 2.84 4.43
CA ALA A 122 5.39 3.72 5.46
C ALA A 122 4.29 4.40 6.29
N ASN A 123 3.20 4.85 5.65
CA ASN A 123 2.08 5.48 6.35
C ASN A 123 1.36 4.49 7.28
N LEU A 124 1.04 3.29 6.77
CA LEU A 124 0.36 2.25 7.56
C LEU A 124 1.14 1.88 8.84
N GLN A 125 2.48 1.88 8.78
CA GLN A 125 3.32 1.63 9.95
C GLN A 125 3.26 2.74 11.02
N ARG A 126 3.02 3.98 10.60
CA ARG A 126 2.93 5.15 11.51
C ARG A 126 1.50 5.44 11.97
N GLN A 127 0.50 4.81 11.35
CA GLN A 127 -0.89 5.21 11.55
C GLN A 127 -1.39 4.80 12.95
N PRO A 128 -1.82 5.76 13.79
CA PRO A 128 -2.45 5.42 15.06
C PRO A 128 -3.85 4.85 14.80
N VAL A 129 -4.14 3.73 15.45
CA VAL A 129 -5.46 3.08 15.46
C VAL A 129 -6.00 3.13 16.88
N HIS A 130 -7.04 3.94 17.11
CA HIS A 130 -7.56 4.22 18.46
C HIS A 130 -6.44 4.63 19.44
N SER A 131 -5.57 5.55 19.00
CA SER A 131 -4.41 6.05 19.77
C SER A 131 -3.34 5.00 20.10
N ARG A 132 -3.30 3.88 19.38
CA ARG A 132 -2.25 2.85 19.50
C ARG A 132 -1.58 2.60 18.16
N LEU A 133 -0.27 2.40 18.16
CA LEU A 133 0.48 1.95 16.98
C LEU A 133 0.43 0.43 16.92
N ILE A 134 -0.51 -0.12 16.16
CA ILE A 134 -0.68 -1.57 16.03
C ILE A 134 0.33 -2.23 15.08
N ALA A 135 1.18 -1.42 14.43
CA ALA A 135 2.21 -1.91 13.52
C ALA A 135 3.30 -2.72 14.23
N SER A 136 3.67 -2.36 15.48
CA SER A 136 4.62 -3.15 16.27
C SER A 136 4.11 -4.56 16.49
N ASP A 137 2.85 -4.72 16.88
CA ASP A 137 2.24 -6.02 17.17
C ASP A 137 2.21 -6.90 15.90
N TYR A 138 1.85 -6.30 14.76
CA TYR A 138 1.89 -6.97 13.47
C TYR A 138 3.32 -7.42 13.10
N LEU A 139 4.31 -6.55 13.26
CA LEU A 139 5.71 -6.85 12.92
C LEU A 139 6.32 -7.90 13.86
N GLU A 140 5.97 -7.87 15.15
CA GLU A 140 6.39 -8.90 16.11
C GLU A 140 5.83 -10.29 15.79
N ALA A 141 4.61 -10.35 15.26
CA ALA A 141 4.00 -11.59 14.77
C ALA A 141 4.55 -12.05 13.40
N ASN A 142 5.27 -11.18 12.67
CA ASN A 142 5.74 -11.42 11.30
C ASN A 142 7.24 -11.08 11.13
N LYS A 143 8.09 -11.49 12.07
CA LYS A 143 9.51 -11.07 12.12
C LYS A 143 10.33 -11.40 10.89
N ASP A 144 9.99 -12.45 10.15
CA ASP A 144 10.68 -12.80 8.90
C ASP A 144 10.52 -11.72 7.82
N LEU A 145 9.51 -10.84 7.93
CA LEU A 145 9.36 -9.67 7.07
C LEU A 145 10.55 -8.71 7.18
N LEU A 146 11.19 -8.61 8.34
CA LEU A 146 12.42 -7.83 8.53
C LEU A 146 13.55 -8.41 7.69
N GLY A 147 13.66 -9.74 7.63
CA GLY A 147 14.61 -10.44 6.77
C GLY A 147 14.37 -10.18 5.29
N ILE A 148 13.10 -10.09 4.86
CA ILE A 148 12.72 -9.71 3.50
C ILE A 148 13.16 -8.29 3.18
N LEU A 149 12.82 -7.32 4.04
CA LEU A 149 13.20 -5.92 3.86
C LEU A 149 14.72 -5.74 3.81
N ILE A 150 15.46 -6.35 4.73
CA ILE A 150 16.93 -6.28 4.77
C ILE A 150 17.53 -6.93 3.52
N SER A 151 17.04 -8.11 3.12
CA SER A 151 17.55 -8.78 1.91
C SER A 151 17.16 -8.04 0.62
N GLY A 152 16.19 -7.13 0.69
CA GLY A 152 15.77 -6.27 -0.42
C GLY A 152 16.88 -5.34 -0.93
N TYR A 153 17.88 -5.01 -0.11
CA TYR A 153 19.07 -4.26 -0.53
C TYR A 153 19.90 -4.97 -1.61
N ASN A 154 19.74 -6.29 -1.78
CA ASN A 154 20.38 -7.03 -2.87
C ASN A 154 19.85 -6.64 -4.26
N ASN A 155 18.62 -6.11 -4.34
CA ASN A 155 18.07 -5.60 -5.59
C ASN A 155 18.31 -4.08 -5.65
N MET A 156 19.40 -3.68 -6.30
CA MET A 156 19.87 -2.29 -6.34
C MET A 156 18.84 -1.32 -6.94
N ASP A 157 17.97 -1.78 -7.84
CA ASP A 157 16.96 -0.93 -8.49
C ASP A 157 15.87 -0.45 -7.52
N ILE A 158 15.62 -1.21 -6.46
CA ILE A 158 14.54 -0.94 -5.49
C ILE A 158 15.03 -0.94 -4.03
N ALA A 159 16.33 -1.03 -3.80
CA ALA A 159 16.94 -1.09 -2.47
C ALA A 159 16.49 0.06 -1.57
N LEU A 160 16.42 1.28 -2.10
CA LEU A 160 16.00 2.48 -1.36
C LEU A 160 14.53 2.42 -0.91
N HIS A 161 13.67 1.71 -1.64
CA HIS A 161 12.29 1.47 -1.23
C HIS A 161 12.23 0.57 0.01
N TYR A 162 13.00 -0.52 0.00
CA TYR A 162 13.09 -1.41 1.16
C TYR A 162 13.73 -0.73 2.37
N GLY A 163 14.78 0.06 2.16
CA GLY A 163 15.41 0.87 3.21
C GLY A 163 14.44 1.85 3.86
N ALA A 164 13.66 2.57 3.05
CA ALA A 164 12.62 3.47 3.55
C ALA A 164 11.58 2.74 4.40
N MET A 165 11.08 1.58 3.96
CA MET A 165 10.11 0.78 4.73
C MET A 165 10.72 0.21 6.02
N LEU A 166 11.96 -0.26 5.97
CA LEU A 166 12.69 -0.81 7.11
C LEU A 166 12.95 0.24 8.20
N ARG A 167 13.30 1.46 7.81
CA ARG A 167 13.47 2.57 8.75
C ARG A 167 12.20 2.90 9.51
N GLU A 168 11.04 2.64 8.93
CA GLU A 168 9.76 2.76 9.64
C GLU A 168 9.53 1.60 10.62
N CYS A 169 9.91 0.38 10.25
CA CYS A 169 9.81 -0.78 11.14
C CYS A 169 10.63 -0.55 12.42
N ILE A 170 11.88 -0.09 12.29
CA ILE A 170 12.81 0.07 13.43
C ILE A 170 12.53 1.31 14.27
N ARG A 171 11.51 2.12 13.97
CA ARG A 171 11.03 3.14 14.93
C ARG A 171 10.40 2.51 16.17
N HIS A 172 9.93 1.27 16.05
CA HIS A 172 9.43 0.50 17.18
C HIS A 172 10.61 -0.15 17.91
N GLN A 173 10.79 0.19 19.19
CA GLN A 173 11.92 -0.29 19.99
C GLN A 173 12.06 -1.82 20.00
N SER A 174 10.95 -2.56 20.06
CA SER A 174 10.96 -4.02 20.03
C SER A 174 11.45 -4.59 18.69
N ILE A 175 11.13 -3.92 17.59
CA ILE A 175 11.57 -4.29 16.25
C ILE A 175 13.03 -3.94 16.02
N ALA A 176 13.47 -2.75 16.45
CA ALA A 176 14.89 -2.37 16.41
C ALA A 176 15.75 -3.39 17.18
N ARG A 177 15.33 -3.78 18.39
CA ARG A 177 15.97 -4.85 19.17
C ARG A 177 16.01 -6.16 18.39
N SER A 178 14.88 -6.57 17.80
CA SER A 178 14.81 -7.80 17.02
C SER A 178 15.75 -7.82 15.82
N VAL A 179 15.99 -6.67 15.17
CA VAL A 179 16.96 -6.57 14.07
C VAL A 179 18.39 -6.69 14.59
N LEU A 180 18.74 -5.94 15.64
CA LEU A 180 20.08 -5.93 16.25
C LEU A 180 20.52 -7.31 16.76
N GLU A 181 19.58 -8.08 17.32
CA GLU A 181 19.82 -9.43 17.85
C GLU A 181 19.77 -10.52 16.76
N SER A 182 19.42 -10.19 15.52
CA SER A 182 19.27 -11.16 14.43
C SER A 182 20.54 -11.36 13.62
N GLU A 183 20.63 -12.53 12.98
CA GLU A 183 21.66 -12.81 11.97
C GLU A 183 21.62 -11.86 10.76
N HIS A 184 20.47 -11.20 10.51
CA HIS A 184 20.34 -10.21 9.45
C HIS A 184 21.19 -8.97 9.68
N MET A 185 21.54 -8.66 10.93
CA MET A 185 22.40 -7.52 11.27
C MET A 185 23.75 -7.57 10.53
N LYS A 186 24.29 -8.77 10.33
CA LYS A 186 25.57 -8.96 9.64
C LYS A 186 25.54 -8.49 8.19
N LYS A 187 24.39 -8.63 7.51
CA LYS A 187 24.24 -8.22 6.10
C LYS A 187 24.45 -6.74 5.87
N PHE A 188 24.14 -5.90 6.86
CA PHE A 188 24.34 -4.47 6.70
C PHE A 188 25.81 -4.08 6.55
N PHE A 189 26.74 -4.83 7.14
CA PHE A 189 28.17 -4.58 6.93
C PHE A 189 28.60 -4.83 5.49
N ASP A 190 27.98 -5.80 4.82
CA ASP A 190 28.17 -6.04 3.38
C ASP A 190 27.57 -4.88 2.57
N TYR A 191 26.36 -4.43 2.93
CA TYR A 191 25.69 -3.34 2.23
C TYR A 191 26.36 -1.98 2.39
N LEU A 192 26.99 -1.71 3.54
CA LEU A 192 27.80 -0.50 3.78
C LEU A 192 29.05 -0.43 2.88
N GLN A 193 29.54 -1.57 2.40
CA GLN A 193 30.72 -1.67 1.55
C GLN A 193 30.38 -1.65 0.05
N LEU A 194 29.10 -1.55 -0.32
CA LEU A 194 28.71 -1.47 -1.72
C LEU A 194 29.27 -0.20 -2.38
N PRO A 195 29.72 -0.28 -3.65
CA PRO A 195 30.22 0.88 -4.38
C PRO A 195 29.13 1.90 -4.70
N ASN A 196 27.85 1.50 -4.59
CA ASN A 196 26.72 2.40 -4.76
C ASN A 196 26.56 3.27 -3.50
N PHE A 197 26.98 4.53 -3.62
CA PHE A 197 26.96 5.51 -2.54
C PHE A 197 25.56 5.73 -1.97
N ASP A 198 24.52 5.80 -2.80
CA ASP A 198 23.15 6.04 -2.35
C ASP A 198 22.66 4.90 -1.45
N ILE A 199 22.95 3.66 -1.82
CA ILE A 199 22.60 2.48 -1.03
C ILE A 199 23.39 2.44 0.28
N ALA A 200 24.72 2.61 0.22
CA ALA A 200 25.55 2.59 1.42
C ALA A 200 25.15 3.71 2.42
N SER A 201 24.85 4.90 1.90
CA SER A 201 24.36 6.03 2.68
C SER A 201 22.98 5.77 3.30
N ASP A 202 22.07 5.13 2.56
CA ASP A 202 20.74 4.74 3.05
C ASP A 202 20.82 3.68 4.17
N VAL A 203 21.72 2.69 4.02
CA VAL A 203 22.02 1.72 5.09
C VAL A 203 22.58 2.43 6.31
N PHE A 204 23.53 3.35 6.12
CA PHE A 204 24.08 4.15 7.22
C PHE A 204 22.99 4.94 7.95
N ALA A 205 22.04 5.53 7.22
CA ALA A 205 20.90 6.24 7.79
C ALA A 205 19.99 5.33 8.62
N THR A 206 19.95 4.03 8.33
CA THR A 206 19.20 3.03 9.12
C THR A 206 19.82 2.80 10.50
N PHE A 207 21.13 3.01 10.65
CA PHE A 207 21.83 2.95 11.95
C PHE A 207 21.80 4.24 12.75
N ARG A 208 21.42 5.37 12.12
CA ARG A 208 21.30 6.63 12.83
C ARG A 208 19.98 6.62 13.60
N VAL A 209 20.10 6.47 14.91
CA VAL A 209 18.98 6.57 15.86
C VAL A 209 18.27 7.92 15.64
N ASN A 210 16.98 7.87 15.33
CA ASN A 210 16.06 9.01 15.45
C ASN A 210 15.55 9.09 16.88
#